data_AF-A0A976L2X6-F1
#
_entry.id   AF-A0A976L2X6-F1
#
_cell.length_a   1.000
_cell.length_b   1.000
_cell.length_c   1.000
_cell.angle_alpha   90.00
_cell.angle_beta   90.00
_cell.angle_gamma   90.00
#
_symmetry.space_group_name_H-M   'P 1'
#
loop_
_entity.id
_entity.type
_entity.pdbx_description
1 polymer ?
#
loop_
_entity_poly.entity_id
_entity_poly.type
_entity_poly.pdbx_seq_one_letter_code
_entity_poly.pdbx_strand_id
1 'polypeptide(L)'
;MKISTLKLFAFLFAFFALAMISTSLYAQEDEDNPTKWKYFKINASTDDDSVYIKIQDEVGIDPKLSTYVLIVNVLDRDPANQFLQFGDEGNTDAPRFSWSQISKPNQEKLLNWSGSNKENLNKKKLNYGDVFLYAIKKIKIKELFAPPKKIREITSSTAYINPFFNFMGADPLGMPIKKGFGFSFYTGSPYSGPLETDMYGANFHLLGAS
;
A
#
# COMPACT_ATOMS: atom_id res chain seq x y z
N MET A 1 22.47 21.41 43.92
CA MET A 1 23.18 20.88 42.72
C MET A 1 22.74 21.70 41.52
N LYS A 2 23.60 22.57 40.95
CA LYS A 2 23.23 23.40 39.78
C LYS A 2 23.30 22.54 38.53
N ILE A 3 22.14 22.22 37.95
CA ILE A 3 22.07 21.55 36.64
C ILE A 3 22.41 22.62 35.60
N SER A 4 23.40 22.36 34.74
CA SER A 4 23.71 23.30 33.66
C SER A 4 22.57 23.29 32.63
N THR A 5 22.29 24.45 32.04
CA THR A 5 21.24 24.63 31.04
C THR A 5 21.35 23.65 29.87
N LEU A 6 22.58 23.29 29.49
CA LEU A 6 22.86 22.29 28.45
C LEU A 6 22.39 20.87 28.85
N LYS A 7 22.58 20.47 30.11
CA LYS A 7 22.13 19.17 30.61
C LYS A 7 20.61 19.11 30.74
N LEU A 8 19.99 20.22 31.12
CA LEU A 8 18.53 20.36 31.16
C LEU A 8 17.93 20.24 29.74
N PHE A 9 18.54 20.90 28.75
CA PHE A 9 18.11 20.83 27.36
C PHE A 9 18.27 19.43 26.76
N ALA A 10 19.41 18.77 27.00
CA ALA A 10 19.64 17.41 26.55
C ALA A 10 18.63 16.42 27.17
N PHE A 11 18.29 16.61 28.45
CA PHE A 11 17.29 15.79 29.14
C PHE A 11 15.88 16.02 28.57
N LEU A 12 15.49 17.27 28.33
CA LEU A 12 14.20 17.61 27.70
C LEU A 12 14.10 17.07 26.27
N PHE A 13 15.18 17.16 25.49
CA PHE A 13 15.23 16.62 24.14
C PHE A 13 15.12 15.09 24.13
N ALA A 14 15.83 14.40 25.03
CA ALA A 14 15.73 12.94 25.18
C ALA A 14 14.32 12.51 25.62
N PHE A 15 13.68 13.27 26.53
CA PHE A 15 12.31 13.02 26.96
C PHE A 15 11.31 13.21 25.82
N PHE A 16 11.47 14.26 25.02
CA PHE A 16 10.65 14.51 23.83
C PHE A 16 10.83 13.42 22.76
N ALA A 17 12.07 13.00 22.50
CA ALA A 17 12.36 11.90 21.57
C ALA A 17 11.73 10.58 22.02
N LEU A 18 11.76 10.28 23.33
CA LEU A 18 11.15 9.07 23.88
C LEU A 18 9.61 9.10 23.80
N ALA A 19 9.01 10.27 24.04
CA ALA A 19 7.56 10.47 23.94
C ALA A 19 7.02 10.34 22.49
N MET A 20 7.84 10.66 21.49
CA MET A 20 7.45 10.48 20.08
C MET A 20 7.47 9.01 19.66
N ILE A 21 8.39 8.19 20.19
CA ILE A 21 8.49 6.76 19.86
C ILE A 21 7.23 5.99 20.32
N SER A 22 6.67 6.30 21.50
CA SER A 22 5.52 5.59 22.06
C SER A 22 4.21 5.83 21.30
N THR A 23 4.06 6.97 20.62
CA THR A 23 2.86 7.27 19.81
C THR A 23 2.83 6.55 18.45
N SER A 24 3.96 6.00 17.98
CA SER A 24 4.05 5.37 16.65
C SER A 24 3.61 3.90 16.62
N LEU A 25 3.48 3.25 17.79
CA LEU A 25 3.14 1.83 17.89
C LEU A 25 1.64 1.53 17.71
N TYR A 26 0.76 2.52 17.93
CA TYR A 26 -0.70 2.33 17.88
C TYR A 26 -1.36 2.64 16.52
N ALA A 27 -0.57 3.01 15.50
CA ALA A 27 -1.11 3.48 14.22
C ALA A 27 -1.16 2.41 13.10
N GLN A 28 -0.86 1.13 13.40
CA GLN A 28 -0.67 0.13 12.33
C GLN A 28 -1.61 -1.08 12.34
N GLU A 29 -2.58 -1.18 13.24
CA GLU A 29 -3.38 -2.39 13.34
C GLU A 29 -4.84 -2.17 12.92
N ASP A 30 -5.31 -3.04 12.01
CA ASP A 30 -6.70 -3.42 11.74
C ASP A 30 -7.53 -2.77 10.62
N GLU A 31 -7.12 -1.67 9.98
CA GLU A 31 -8.00 -1.03 8.98
C GLU A 31 -8.17 -1.85 7.68
N ASP A 32 -7.19 -2.70 7.32
CA ASP A 32 -7.20 -3.50 6.08
C ASP A 32 -7.41 -5.01 6.33
N ASN A 33 -8.12 -5.38 7.40
CA ASN A 33 -8.46 -6.80 7.63
C ASN A 33 -9.73 -7.19 6.83
N PRO A 34 -9.64 -8.13 5.86
CA PRO A 34 -10.77 -8.51 5.00
C PRO A 34 -12.01 -9.01 5.74
N THR A 35 -11.85 -9.57 6.94
CA THR A 35 -12.97 -10.08 7.74
C THR A 35 -13.78 -8.99 8.43
N LYS A 36 -13.22 -7.78 8.56
CA LYS A 36 -13.90 -6.62 9.17
C LYS A 36 -14.66 -5.77 8.15
N TRP A 37 -14.52 -6.06 6.85
CA TRP A 37 -15.19 -5.30 5.79
C TRP A 37 -16.68 -5.63 5.73
N LYS A 38 -17.51 -4.59 5.80
CA LYS A 38 -18.97 -4.68 5.71
C LYS A 38 -19.53 -4.25 4.36
N TYR A 39 -18.69 -3.64 3.52
CA TYR A 39 -19.01 -3.35 2.13
C TYR A 39 -17.83 -3.72 1.24
N PHE A 40 -18.02 -4.76 0.45
CA PHE A 40 -16.96 -5.36 -0.34
C PHE A 40 -17.53 -6.02 -1.58
N LYS A 41 -16.66 -6.21 -2.57
CA LYS A 41 -16.92 -7.07 -3.72
C LYS A 41 -16.04 -8.30 -3.68
N ILE A 42 -16.55 -9.41 -4.19
CA ILE A 42 -15.82 -10.66 -4.38
C ILE A 42 -15.95 -11.03 -5.86
N ASN A 43 -14.83 -11.25 -6.52
CA ASN A 43 -14.83 -11.89 -7.83
C ASN A 43 -15.02 -13.39 -7.61
N ALA A 44 -16.25 -13.86 -7.74
CA ALA A 44 -16.66 -15.23 -7.44
C ALA A 44 -16.55 -16.10 -8.69
N SER A 45 -15.94 -17.27 -8.53
CA SER A 45 -15.96 -18.35 -9.52
C SER A 45 -16.52 -19.61 -8.87
N THR A 46 -17.40 -20.33 -9.57
CA THR A 46 -17.96 -21.60 -9.06
C THR A 46 -16.91 -22.69 -8.89
N ASP A 47 -15.75 -22.54 -9.55
CA ASP A 47 -14.62 -23.47 -9.45
C ASP A 47 -13.81 -23.26 -8.17
N ASP A 48 -13.88 -22.07 -7.57
CA ASP A 48 -13.07 -21.72 -6.40
C ASP A 48 -13.67 -22.27 -5.10
N ASP A 49 -15.00 -22.12 -4.91
CA ASP A 49 -15.69 -22.60 -3.71
C ASP A 49 -17.17 -22.91 -3.95
N SER A 50 -17.63 -23.99 -3.32
CA SER A 50 -19.03 -24.41 -3.24
C SER A 50 -19.99 -23.38 -2.63
N VAL A 51 -19.50 -22.44 -1.81
CA VAL A 51 -20.31 -21.39 -1.18
C VAL A 51 -21.02 -20.54 -2.24
N TYR A 52 -20.36 -20.25 -3.36
CA TYR A 52 -20.92 -19.45 -4.45
C TYR A 52 -22.10 -20.14 -5.14
N ILE A 53 -22.03 -21.46 -5.29
CA ILE A 53 -23.13 -22.26 -5.84
C ILE A 53 -24.32 -22.25 -4.88
N LYS A 54 -24.05 -22.45 -3.57
CA LYS A 54 -25.09 -22.48 -2.53
C LYS A 54 -25.84 -21.16 -2.40
N ILE A 55 -25.14 -20.03 -2.51
CA ILE A 55 -25.78 -18.71 -2.47
C ILE A 55 -26.68 -18.52 -3.70
N GLN A 56 -26.24 -18.94 -4.89
CA GLN A 56 -27.09 -18.88 -6.09
C GLN A 56 -28.35 -19.75 -5.94
N ASP A 57 -28.23 -20.93 -5.32
CA ASP A 57 -29.37 -21.81 -5.02
C ASP A 57 -30.35 -21.17 -4.02
N GLU A 58 -29.85 -20.56 -2.95
CA GLU A 58 -30.69 -19.88 -1.93
C GLU A 58 -31.44 -18.67 -2.49
N VAL A 59 -30.82 -18.00 -3.46
CA VAL A 59 -31.35 -16.80 -4.09
C VAL A 59 -32.22 -17.12 -5.31
N GLY A 60 -32.18 -18.37 -5.80
CA GLY A 60 -33.00 -18.85 -6.91
C GLY A 60 -32.51 -18.39 -8.28
N ILE A 61 -31.20 -18.24 -8.48
CA ILE A 61 -30.62 -17.86 -9.78
C ILE A 61 -30.50 -19.10 -10.67
N ASP A 62 -31.19 -19.08 -11.81
CA ASP A 62 -31.13 -20.09 -12.87
C ASP A 62 -31.12 -19.39 -14.24
N PRO A 63 -30.14 -19.63 -15.15
CA PRO A 63 -29.01 -20.53 -15.02
C PRO A 63 -27.92 -20.04 -14.06
N LYS A 64 -27.24 -20.99 -13.41
CA LYS A 64 -26.10 -20.69 -12.54
C LYS A 64 -24.97 -20.03 -13.31
N LEU A 65 -24.45 -18.94 -12.75
CA LEU A 65 -23.32 -18.20 -13.28
C LEU A 65 -22.02 -18.87 -12.85
N SER A 66 -21.13 -19.13 -13.80
CA SER A 66 -19.80 -19.71 -13.55
C SER A 66 -18.81 -18.70 -12.98
N THR A 67 -18.85 -17.46 -13.46
CA THR A 67 -17.99 -16.37 -12.99
C THR A 67 -18.79 -15.07 -12.91
N TYR A 68 -18.74 -14.40 -11.77
CA TYR A 68 -19.50 -13.16 -11.54
C TYR A 68 -18.87 -12.32 -10.44
N VAL A 69 -19.27 -11.05 -10.37
CA VAL A 69 -18.91 -10.15 -9.27
C VAL A 69 -20.04 -10.18 -8.25
N LEU A 70 -19.70 -10.46 -7.00
CA LEU A 70 -20.63 -10.45 -5.88
C LEU A 70 -20.37 -9.22 -5.02
N ILE A 71 -21.32 -8.31 -4.96
CA ILE A 71 -21.24 -7.13 -4.09
C ILE A 71 -22.10 -7.37 -2.87
N VAL A 72 -21.52 -7.14 -1.70
CA VAL A 72 -22.18 -7.33 -0.41
C VAL A 72 -22.18 -6.01 0.34
N ASN A 73 -23.36 -5.51 0.71
CA ASN A 73 -23.50 -4.35 1.59
C ASN A 73 -24.24 -4.72 2.88
N VAL A 74 -23.49 -4.73 3.98
CA VAL A 74 -23.96 -4.89 5.37
C VAL A 74 -23.51 -3.69 6.23
N LEU A 75 -23.14 -2.57 5.60
CA LEU A 75 -22.77 -1.34 6.33
C LEU A 75 -23.98 -0.69 7.00
N ASP A 76 -25.13 -0.80 6.34
CA ASP A 76 -26.35 -0.14 6.78
C ASP A 76 -26.86 -0.70 8.11
N ARG A 77 -27.27 0.23 8.98
CA ARG A 77 -27.85 -0.09 10.31
C ARG A 77 -29.20 -0.77 10.19
N ASP A 78 -29.94 -0.49 9.12
CA ASP A 78 -31.23 -1.08 8.84
C ASP A 78 -31.06 -2.37 8.04
N PRO A 79 -31.48 -3.54 8.56
CA PRO A 79 -31.41 -4.82 7.86
C PRO A 79 -32.17 -4.83 6.52
N ALA A 80 -33.18 -3.98 6.34
CA ALA A 80 -33.93 -3.90 5.09
C ALA A 80 -33.09 -3.32 3.94
N ASN A 81 -32.10 -2.48 4.26
CA ASN A 81 -31.22 -1.85 3.28
C ASN A 81 -29.95 -2.68 3.01
N GLN A 82 -29.77 -3.80 3.71
CA GLN A 82 -28.65 -4.71 3.47
C GLN A 82 -28.96 -5.59 2.26
N PHE A 83 -28.02 -5.64 1.31
CA PHE A 83 -28.24 -6.32 0.05
C PHE A 83 -27.02 -7.09 -0.44
N LEU A 84 -27.32 -8.04 -1.31
CA LEU A 84 -26.42 -8.83 -2.11
C LEU A 84 -26.72 -8.53 -3.58
N GLN A 85 -25.72 -8.16 -4.36
CA GLN A 85 -25.88 -7.87 -5.79
C GLN A 85 -24.97 -8.76 -6.62
N PHE A 86 -25.52 -9.35 -7.68
CA PHE A 86 -24.75 -10.13 -8.64
C PHE A 86 -24.49 -9.27 -9.87
N GLY A 87 -23.29 -8.73 -9.98
CA GLY A 87 -22.90 -7.80 -11.03
C GLY A 87 -21.96 -6.71 -10.52
N ASP A 88 -21.59 -5.80 -11.41
CA ASP A 88 -20.72 -4.67 -11.09
C ASP A 88 -21.49 -3.52 -10.45
N GLU A 89 -20.81 -2.69 -9.66
CA GLU A 89 -21.39 -1.60 -8.85
C GLU A 89 -22.09 -0.55 -9.74
N GLY A 90 -21.56 -0.34 -10.94
CA GLY A 90 -22.12 0.60 -11.93
C GLY A 90 -23.31 0.06 -12.72
N ASN A 91 -23.65 -1.23 -12.59
CA ASN A 91 -24.74 -1.83 -13.34
C ASN A 91 -26.07 -1.67 -12.57
N THR A 92 -26.96 -0.84 -13.10
CA THR A 92 -28.29 -0.59 -12.51
C THR A 92 -29.24 -1.77 -12.73
N ASP A 93 -29.00 -2.57 -13.76
CA ASP A 93 -29.85 -3.72 -14.13
C ASP A 93 -29.44 -5.01 -13.41
N ALA A 94 -28.34 -4.99 -12.66
CA ALA A 94 -27.85 -6.16 -11.94
C ALA A 94 -28.81 -6.53 -10.79
N PRO A 95 -29.21 -7.82 -10.69
CA PRO A 95 -30.19 -8.26 -9.72
C PRO A 95 -29.67 -8.06 -8.29
N ARG A 96 -30.52 -7.44 -7.46
CA ARG A 96 -30.27 -7.18 -6.04
C ARG A 96 -31.21 -8.02 -5.21
N PHE A 97 -30.64 -8.68 -4.21
CA PHE A 97 -31.32 -9.56 -3.30
C PHE A 97 -31.10 -9.07 -1.88
N SER A 98 -32.07 -9.30 -1.00
CA SER A 98 -31.94 -8.90 0.40
C SER A 98 -30.92 -9.80 1.07
N TRP A 99 -30.03 -9.22 1.88
CA TRP A 99 -29.04 -9.98 2.65
C TRP A 99 -29.69 -11.06 3.52
N SER A 100 -30.90 -10.77 4.01
CA SER A 100 -31.70 -11.68 4.85
C SER A 100 -32.19 -12.95 4.14
N GLN A 101 -32.12 -13.02 2.80
CA GLN A 101 -32.51 -14.22 2.03
C GLN A 101 -31.46 -15.33 2.11
N ILE A 102 -30.22 -14.99 2.47
CA ILE A 102 -29.10 -15.93 2.57
C ILE A 102 -29.12 -16.59 3.95
N SER A 103 -28.77 -17.88 4.02
CA SER A 103 -28.65 -18.56 5.31
C SER A 103 -27.51 -18.00 6.16
N LYS A 104 -27.72 -17.92 7.49
CA LYS A 104 -26.70 -17.42 8.44
C LYS A 104 -25.32 -18.08 8.28
N PRO A 105 -25.20 -19.40 8.05
CA PRO A 105 -23.89 -20.03 7.83
C PRO A 105 -23.18 -19.50 6.57
N ASN A 106 -23.91 -19.22 5.49
CA ASN A 106 -23.33 -18.67 4.26
C ASN A 106 -22.99 -17.18 4.41
N GLN A 107 -23.82 -16.42 5.13
CA GLN A 107 -23.52 -15.04 5.51
C GLN A 107 -22.21 -14.93 6.28
N GLU A 108 -22.02 -15.75 7.32
CA GLU A 108 -20.80 -15.79 8.12
C GLU A 108 -19.57 -16.17 7.29
N LYS A 109 -19.73 -17.11 6.34
CA LYS A 109 -18.64 -17.48 5.42
C LYS A 109 -18.26 -16.34 4.48
N LEU A 110 -19.21 -15.60 3.94
CA LEU A 110 -18.95 -14.44 3.09
C LEU A 110 -18.26 -13.30 3.86
N LEU A 111 -18.72 -13.03 5.08
CA LEU A 111 -18.11 -12.00 5.94
C LEU A 111 -16.68 -12.37 6.33
N ASN A 112 -16.47 -13.63 6.73
CA ASN A 112 -15.15 -14.15 7.11
C ASN A 112 -14.26 -14.52 5.91
N TRP A 113 -14.74 -14.31 4.68
CA TRP A 113 -13.95 -14.58 3.48
C TRP A 113 -12.69 -13.73 3.45
N SER A 114 -11.55 -14.38 3.24
CA SER A 114 -10.21 -13.77 3.24
C SER A 114 -9.41 -14.04 1.96
N GLY A 115 -10.07 -14.55 0.91
CA GLY A 115 -9.45 -14.79 -0.40
C GLY A 115 -8.96 -13.51 -1.07
N SER A 116 -7.96 -13.63 -1.94
CA SER A 116 -7.37 -12.52 -2.71
C SER A 116 -8.34 -11.90 -3.71
N ASN A 117 -9.44 -12.59 -4.01
CA ASN A 117 -10.52 -12.14 -4.87
C ASN A 117 -11.52 -11.18 -4.18
N LYS A 118 -11.30 -10.83 -2.90
CA LYS A 118 -12.12 -9.88 -2.14
C LYS A 118 -11.49 -8.49 -2.15
N GLU A 119 -12.27 -7.49 -2.53
CA GLU A 119 -11.87 -6.09 -2.55
C GLU A 119 -12.81 -5.24 -1.69
N ASN A 120 -12.24 -4.37 -0.86
CA ASN A 120 -13.00 -3.48 0.00
C ASN A 120 -13.50 -2.26 -0.80
N LEU A 121 -14.83 -2.13 -0.91
CA LEU A 121 -15.47 -1.00 -1.57
C LEU A 121 -15.65 0.21 -0.63
N ASN A 122 -15.51 0.00 0.68
CA ASN A 122 -15.54 1.08 1.68
C ASN A 122 -14.21 1.85 1.79
N LYS A 123 -13.23 1.57 0.92
CA LYS A 123 -11.97 2.32 0.93
C LYS A 123 -12.25 3.77 0.53
N LYS A 124 -11.94 4.71 1.43
CA LYS A 124 -11.93 6.14 1.09
C LYS A 124 -11.11 6.33 -0.19
N LYS A 125 -11.64 7.11 -1.13
CA LYS A 125 -10.96 7.47 -2.38
C LYS A 125 -9.50 7.80 -2.07
N LEU A 126 -8.58 7.11 -2.73
CA LEU A 126 -7.14 7.30 -2.60
C LEU A 126 -6.85 8.79 -2.64
N ASN A 127 -6.47 9.36 -1.50
CA ASN A 127 -5.98 10.73 -1.48
C ASN A 127 -4.58 10.66 -2.10
N TYR A 128 -4.21 11.60 -2.97
CA TYR A 128 -2.91 11.55 -3.67
C TYR A 128 -1.72 11.39 -2.70
N GLY A 129 -1.84 11.86 -1.46
CA GLY A 129 -0.86 11.65 -0.38
C GLY A 129 -0.67 10.19 0.07
N ASP A 130 -1.70 9.35 -0.01
CA ASP A 130 -1.65 7.94 0.42
C ASP A 130 -0.82 7.08 -0.56
N VAL A 131 -0.73 7.49 -1.83
CA VAL A 131 0.11 6.82 -2.84
C VAL A 131 1.58 6.94 -2.47
N PHE A 132 2.01 8.11 -1.97
CA PHE A 132 3.38 8.34 -1.50
C PHE A 132 3.67 7.57 -0.21
N LEU A 133 2.72 7.53 0.73
CA LEU A 133 2.86 6.75 1.97
C LEU A 133 2.89 5.24 1.71
N TYR A 134 2.09 4.74 0.76
CA TYR A 134 2.11 3.34 0.35
C TYR A 134 3.46 2.96 -0.29
N ALA A 135 4.02 3.82 -1.14
CA ALA A 135 5.34 3.61 -1.73
C ALA A 135 6.44 3.56 -0.66
N ILE A 136 6.45 4.51 0.29
CA ILE A 136 7.42 4.55 1.39
C ILE A 136 7.27 3.35 2.31
N LYS A 137 6.04 2.96 2.67
CA LYS A 137 5.76 1.81 3.56
C LYS A 137 6.14 0.47 2.91
N LYS A 138 6.14 0.39 1.57
CA LYS A 138 6.52 -0.80 0.81
C LYS A 138 8.04 -0.92 0.61
N ILE A 139 8.81 0.14 0.86
CA ILE A 139 10.26 0.05 1.02
C ILE A 139 10.51 -0.75 2.30
N LYS A 140 10.91 -2.01 2.16
CA LYS A 140 11.33 -2.85 3.30
C LYS A 140 12.58 -2.22 3.90
N ILE A 141 12.43 -1.43 4.96
CA ILE A 141 13.54 -0.80 5.71
C ILE A 141 14.59 -1.85 6.15
N LYS A 142 14.20 -3.12 6.27
CA LYS A 142 15.10 -4.25 6.54
C LYS A 142 16.16 -4.48 5.46
N GLU A 143 15.92 -4.08 4.21
CA GLU A 143 16.89 -4.18 3.11
C GLU A 143 17.91 -3.03 3.09
N LEU A 144 17.61 -1.92 3.76
CA LEU A 144 18.55 -0.80 3.97
C LEU A 144 19.61 -1.12 5.04
N PHE A 145 19.30 -1.99 6.00
CA PHE A 145 20.21 -2.42 7.07
C PHE A 145 20.82 -3.81 6.83
N ALA A 146 20.50 -4.47 5.71
CA ALA A 146 21.12 -5.75 5.38
C ALA A 146 22.57 -5.51 4.90
N PRO A 147 23.56 -6.27 5.41
CA PRO A 147 24.93 -6.16 4.93
C PRO A 147 24.99 -6.45 3.42
N PRO A 148 25.78 -5.69 2.65
CA PRO A 148 25.77 -5.78 1.18
C PRO A 148 26.20 -7.18 0.73
N LYS A 149 25.36 -7.83 -0.08
CA LYS A 149 25.74 -9.10 -0.74
C LYS A 149 26.92 -8.83 -1.68
N LYS A 150 28.00 -9.59 -1.48
CA LYS A 150 29.35 -9.33 -2.01
C LYS A 150 29.51 -9.41 -3.54
N ILE A 151 28.50 -9.88 -4.28
CA ILE A 151 28.60 -10.04 -5.73
C ILE A 151 27.26 -9.67 -6.35
N ARG A 152 27.22 -8.57 -7.09
CA ARG A 152 26.16 -8.25 -8.05
C ARG A 152 26.80 -8.33 -9.44
N GLU A 153 26.35 -9.25 -10.28
CA GLU A 153 26.73 -9.24 -11.69
C GLU A 153 26.11 -8.01 -12.35
N ILE A 154 26.97 -7.13 -12.85
CA ILE A 154 26.57 -5.89 -13.52
C ILE A 154 26.27 -6.24 -14.98
N THR A 155 25.01 -6.54 -15.29
CA THR A 155 24.54 -6.59 -16.68
C THR A 155 24.43 -5.17 -17.25
N SER A 156 24.42 -4.98 -18.57
CA SER A 156 24.27 -3.65 -19.19
C SER A 156 22.94 -2.94 -18.86
N SER A 157 21.98 -3.65 -18.25
CA SER A 157 20.72 -3.13 -17.72
C SER A 157 20.78 -2.71 -16.25
N THR A 158 21.89 -3.00 -15.56
CA THR A 158 22.11 -2.66 -14.16
C THR A 158 22.72 -1.25 -14.11
N ALA A 159 21.89 -0.26 -13.78
CA ALA A 159 22.32 1.14 -13.68
C ALA A 159 23.59 1.25 -12.83
N TYR A 160 24.66 1.80 -13.41
CA TYR A 160 25.85 2.20 -12.66
C TYR A 160 25.43 3.31 -11.70
N ILE A 161 25.61 3.04 -10.42
CA ILE A 161 25.35 3.98 -9.33
C ILE A 161 26.68 4.21 -8.67
N ASN A 162 27.15 5.45 -8.70
CA ASN A 162 28.28 5.86 -7.89
C ASN A 162 27.83 5.91 -6.42
N PRO A 163 28.29 4.99 -5.55
CA PRO A 163 27.83 4.94 -4.16
C PRO A 163 28.57 5.94 -3.26
N PHE A 164 29.58 6.62 -3.79
CA PHE A 164 30.38 7.58 -3.03
C PHE A 164 29.74 8.97 -3.13
N PHE A 165 29.37 9.52 -1.97
CA PHE A 165 28.87 10.88 -1.86
C PHE A 165 30.03 11.85 -2.12
N ASN A 166 30.17 12.28 -3.38
CA ASN A 166 31.20 13.21 -3.77
C ASN A 166 30.69 14.64 -3.56
N PHE A 167 31.31 15.34 -2.62
CA PHE A 167 30.98 16.74 -2.32
C PHE A 167 31.62 17.73 -3.32
N MET A 168 32.45 17.25 -4.24
CA MET A 168 33.36 18.04 -5.07
C MET A 168 33.00 17.98 -6.56
N GLY A 169 31.76 18.34 -6.92
CA GLY A 169 31.36 18.49 -8.33
C GLY A 169 31.30 17.21 -9.17
N ALA A 170 31.76 16.07 -8.66
CA ALA A 170 31.82 14.81 -9.40
C ALA A 170 30.44 14.18 -9.65
N ASP A 171 30.44 13.00 -10.26
CA ASP A 171 29.22 12.31 -10.71
C ASP A 171 28.11 12.29 -9.64
N PRO A 172 26.86 12.62 -10.02
CA PRO A 172 25.73 12.65 -9.11
C PRO A 172 25.55 11.34 -8.33
N LEU A 173 25.20 11.44 -7.05
CA LEU A 173 24.76 10.28 -6.26
C LEU A 173 23.41 9.80 -6.81
N GLY A 174 23.43 8.70 -7.56
CA GLY A 174 22.24 8.06 -8.11
C GLY A 174 21.63 7.04 -7.16
N MET A 175 20.32 7.05 -6.96
CA MET A 175 19.59 6.00 -6.25
C MET A 175 18.51 5.41 -7.17
N PRO A 176 18.59 4.11 -7.51
CA PRO A 176 17.60 3.46 -8.34
C PRO A 176 16.36 3.14 -7.50
N ILE A 177 15.18 3.54 -7.96
CA ILE A 177 13.92 3.21 -7.27
C ILE A 177 13.33 1.93 -7.89
N LYS A 178 13.45 1.76 -9.22
CA LYS A 178 12.99 0.58 -9.97
C LYS A 178 13.80 0.44 -11.27
N LYS A 179 13.82 -0.76 -11.90
CA LYS A 179 14.41 -0.95 -13.24
C LYS A 179 13.88 0.13 -14.20
N GLY A 180 14.73 1.06 -14.64
CA GLY A 180 14.36 2.15 -15.54
C GLY A 180 14.03 3.51 -14.90
N PHE A 181 13.96 3.63 -13.56
CA PHE A 181 13.63 4.90 -12.89
C PHE A 181 14.58 5.16 -11.72
N GLY A 182 15.26 6.30 -11.75
CA GLY A 182 16.25 6.70 -10.75
C GLY A 182 16.13 8.16 -10.36
N PHE A 183 16.65 8.47 -9.17
CA PHE A 183 16.83 9.83 -8.69
C PHE A 183 18.32 10.11 -8.54
N SER A 184 18.80 11.28 -8.90
CA SER A 184 20.19 11.67 -8.65
C SER A 184 20.30 13.00 -7.91
N PHE A 185 21.15 13.06 -6.90
CA PHE A 185 21.51 14.28 -6.20
C PHE A 185 22.92 14.72 -6.63
N TYR A 186 23.12 16.01 -6.89
CA TYR A 186 24.44 16.55 -7.19
C TYR A 186 24.68 17.88 -6.48
N THR A 187 25.95 18.17 -6.28
CA THR A 187 26.45 19.39 -5.67
C THR A 187 27.63 19.88 -6.50
N GLY A 188 27.52 21.08 -7.05
CA GLY A 188 28.46 21.68 -8.01
C GLY A 188 28.22 21.23 -9.45
N SER A 189 29.10 21.69 -10.34
CA SER A 189 29.23 21.17 -11.70
C SER A 189 30.38 20.15 -11.77
N PRO A 190 30.48 19.31 -12.83
CA PRO A 190 31.59 18.38 -13.07
C PRO A 190 32.99 18.98 -12.96
N TYR A 191 33.10 20.31 -13.04
CA TYR A 191 34.36 21.05 -13.03
C TYR A 191 34.53 21.93 -11.78
N SER A 192 33.61 21.86 -10.81
CA SER A 192 33.65 22.71 -9.61
C SER A 192 34.61 22.14 -8.56
N GLY A 193 35.56 22.97 -8.13
CA GLY A 193 36.47 22.67 -7.02
C GLY A 193 35.81 22.76 -5.63
N PRO A 194 36.50 22.36 -4.54
CA PRO A 194 35.94 22.26 -3.19
C PRO A 194 35.44 23.57 -2.56
N LEU A 195 35.73 24.72 -3.18
CA LEU A 195 35.29 26.05 -2.74
C LEU A 195 34.40 26.77 -3.76
N GLU A 196 34.06 26.12 -4.87
CA GLU A 196 33.29 26.70 -5.98
C GLU A 196 31.91 26.04 -6.17
N THR A 197 31.47 25.28 -5.16
CA THR A 197 30.25 24.49 -5.17
C THR A 197 29.04 25.37 -4.83
N ASP A 198 28.59 26.19 -5.78
CA ASP A 198 27.47 27.13 -5.57
C ASP A 198 26.10 26.59 -6.05
N MET A 199 26.08 25.34 -6.53
CA MET A 199 24.90 24.72 -7.11
C MET A 199 24.56 23.41 -6.40
N TYR A 200 23.29 23.23 -6.06
CA TYR A 200 22.75 21.95 -5.60
C TYR A 200 21.57 21.58 -6.47
N GLY A 201 21.42 20.31 -6.79
CA GLY A 201 20.34 19.89 -7.68
C GLY A 201 19.97 18.42 -7.55
N ALA A 202 18.80 18.13 -8.08
CA ALA A 202 18.13 16.85 -7.96
C ALA A 202 17.44 16.56 -9.30
N ASN A 203 17.75 15.41 -9.91
CA ASN A 203 17.22 15.02 -11.21
C ASN A 203 16.51 13.67 -11.12
N PHE A 204 15.44 13.54 -11.91
CA PHE A 204 14.78 12.27 -12.16
C PHE A 204 15.27 11.71 -13.50
N HIS A 205 15.67 10.45 -13.50
CA HIS A 205 16.14 9.76 -14.69
C HIS A 205 15.18 8.63 -15.04
N LEU A 206 14.58 8.74 -16.23
CA LEU A 206 13.85 7.66 -16.88
C LEU A 206 14.80 7.00 -17.88
N LEU A 207 15.38 5.86 -17.49
CA LEU A 207 16.20 5.04 -18.39
C LEU A 207 15.26 4.25 -19.31
N GLY A 208 15.22 4.63 -20.59
CA GLY A 208 14.42 3.95 -21.63
C GLY A 208 13.48 4.85 -22.44
N ALA A 209 13.45 6.16 -22.20
CA ALA A 209 12.83 7.11 -23.12
C ALA A 209 13.91 7.60 -24.11
N SER A 210 13.90 7.03 -25.32
CA SER A 210 14.51 7.67 -26.49
C SER A 210 13.68 8.87 -26.92
#